data_AF-A0A959XXX1-F1
#
_entry.id   AF-A0A959XXX1-F1
#
_cell.length_a   1.000
_cell.length_b   1.000
_cell.length_c   1.000
_cell.angle_alpha   90.00
_cell.angle_beta   90.00
_cell.angle_gamma   90.00
#
_symmetry.space_group_name_H-M   'P 1'
#
loop_
_entity.id
_entity.type
_entity.pdbx_description
1 polymer ?
#
loop_
_entity_poly.entity_id
_entity_poly.type
_entity_poly.pdbx_seq_one_letter_code
_entity_poly.pdbx_strand_id
1 'polypeptide(L)'
;MDYTETLAFLQERLPMFSRIGKAAYKADLSNTLALMALLGHPEQGLRCVHIAGTNGKGSTANMIASVMQEAGLRTGLHTSPHL
;
A
#
# COMPACT_ATOMS: atom_id res chain seq x y z
N MET A 1 12.80 -4.48 17.80
CA MET A 1 11.82 -3.72 16.98
C MET A 1 10.45 -3.95 17.56
N ASP A 2 10.10 -3.09 18.50
CA ASP A 2 8.72 -2.83 18.86
C ASP A 2 8.03 -1.92 17.81
N TYR A 3 6.77 -1.56 18.06
CA TYR A 3 6.00 -0.71 17.16
C TYR A 3 6.67 0.66 16.92
N THR A 4 7.16 1.29 17.98
CA THR A 4 7.77 2.63 17.93
C THR A 4 9.09 2.60 17.16
N GLU A 5 9.94 1.61 17.45
CA GLU A 5 11.20 1.38 16.75
C GLU A 5 10.96 1.10 15.25
N THR A 6 9.92 0.33 14.92
CA THR A 6 9.56 0.03 13.53
C THR A 6 9.09 1.29 12.80
N LEU A 7 8.26 2.11 13.43
CA LEU A 7 7.78 3.36 12.84
C LEU A 7 8.93 4.33 12.56
N ALA A 8 9.86 4.49 13.52
CA ALA A 8 11.06 5.30 13.36
C ALA A 8 11.93 4.79 12.20
N PHE A 9 12.19 3.48 12.16
CA PHE A 9 12.93 2.87 11.06
C PHE A 9 12.31 3.16 9.69
N LEU A 10 10.99 3.00 9.55
CA LEU A 10 10.28 3.26 8.28
C LEU A 10 10.36 4.73 7.87
N GLN A 11 10.17 5.66 8.81
CA GLN A 11 10.22 7.10 8.53
C GLN A 11 11.62 7.59 8.16
N GLU A 12 12.66 7.05 8.79
CA GLU A 12 14.04 7.44 8.53
C GLU A 12 14.56 6.88 7.21
N ARG A 13 14.32 5.59 6.96
CA ARG A 13 14.93 4.83 5.87
C ARG A 13 14.19 4.94 4.55
N LEU A 14 12.88 5.17 4.55
CA LEU A 14 12.14 5.27 3.30
C LEU A 14 12.32 6.66 2.67
N PRO A 15 12.59 6.74 1.36
CA PRO A 15 12.60 7.99 0.62
C PRO A 15 11.16 8.48 0.43
N MET A 16 10.56 9.04 1.48
CA MET A 16 9.21 9.57 1.39
C MET A 16 9.19 10.79 0.45
N PHE A 17 8.27 10.78 -0.51
CA PHE A 17 8.05 11.91 -1.42
C PHE A 17 7.81 13.22 -0.67
N SER A 18 7.14 13.16 0.49
CA SER A 18 6.96 14.31 1.39
C SER A 18 8.26 14.94 1.86
N ARG A 19 9.37 14.19 1.92
CA ARG A 19 10.69 14.65 2.39
C ARG A 19 11.62 15.12 1.27
N ILE A 20 11.64 14.39 0.14
CA ILE A 20 12.64 14.63 -0.93
C ILE A 20 12.03 15.02 -2.29
N GLY A 21 10.71 15.23 -2.34
CA GLY A 21 9.99 15.76 -3.50
C GLY A 21 10.17 14.92 -4.76
N LYS A 22 10.27 15.58 -5.92
CA LYS A 22 10.39 14.90 -7.22
C LYS A 22 11.58 13.94 -7.33
N ALA A 23 12.63 14.12 -6.54
CA ALA A 23 13.79 13.21 -6.54
C ALA A 23 13.46 11.83 -5.94
N ALA A 24 12.40 11.70 -5.13
CA ALA A 24 11.86 10.40 -4.68
C ALA A 24 11.13 9.65 -5.79
N TYR A 25 10.69 10.34 -6.85
CA TYR A 25 9.88 9.73 -7.88
C TYR A 25 10.75 8.86 -8.79
N LYS A 26 10.60 7.55 -8.62
CA LYS A 26 11.17 6.54 -9.52
C LYS A 26 10.03 5.99 -10.38
N ALA A 27 10.14 6.19 -11.69
CA ALA A 27 9.09 5.86 -12.65
C ALA A 27 8.99 4.36 -13.00
N ASP A 28 9.79 3.51 -12.34
CA ASP A 28 9.81 2.07 -12.55
C ASP A 28 9.54 1.30 -11.25
N LEU A 29 9.17 0.03 -11.41
CA LEU A 29 8.80 -0.86 -10.31
C LEU A 29 9.94 -1.80 -9.88
N SER A 30 11.18 -1.60 -10.34
CA SER A 30 12.26 -2.59 -10.18
C SER A 30 12.55 -2.91 -8.72
N ASN A 31 12.53 -1.91 -7.84
CA ASN A 31 12.73 -2.11 -6.40
C ASN A 31 11.60 -2.93 -5.78
N THR A 32 10.35 -2.63 -6.15
CA THR A 32 9.17 -3.36 -5.67
C THR A 32 9.20 -4.80 -6.15
N LEU A 33 9.51 -5.04 -7.43
CA LEU A 33 9.62 -6.39 -8.00
C LEU A 33 10.75 -7.19 -7.36
N ALA A 34 11.91 -6.58 -7.11
CA ALA A 34 13.01 -7.23 -6.40
C ALA A 34 12.61 -7.60 -4.96
N LEU A 35 11.88 -6.72 -4.26
CA LEU A 35 11.36 -7.02 -2.92
C LEU A 35 10.34 -8.17 -2.95
N MET A 36 9.42 -8.19 -3.92
CA MET A 36 8.44 -9.27 -4.05
C MET A 36 9.12 -10.61 -4.33
N ALA A 37 10.16 -10.63 -5.17
CA ALA A 37 10.96 -11.83 -5.41
C ALA A 37 11.62 -12.36 -4.13
N LEU A 38 12.17 -11.47 -3.28
CA LEU A 38 12.73 -11.85 -1.98
C LEU A 38 11.67 -12.38 -1.00
N LEU A 39 10.43 -11.92 -1.12
CA LEU A 39 9.30 -12.35 -0.29
C LEU A 39 8.57 -13.58 -0.85
N GLY A 40 8.99 -14.13 -2.00
CA GLY A 40 8.37 -15.29 -2.62
C GLY A 40 7.05 -15.00 -3.34
N HIS A 41 6.91 -13.81 -3.92
CA HIS A 41 5.76 -13.40 -4.73
C HIS A 41 4.38 -13.48 -4.04
N PRO A 42 4.21 -12.95 -2.82
CA PRO A 42 2.93 -13.01 -2.10
C PRO A 42 1.79 -12.33 -2.87
N GLU A 43 2.08 -11.33 -3.71
CA GLU A 43 1.13 -10.62 -4.55
C GLU A 43 0.40 -11.52 -5.56
N GLN A 44 1.03 -12.62 -5.99
CA GLN A 44 0.44 -13.53 -6.98
C GLN A 44 -0.70 -14.37 -6.40
N GLY A 45 -0.75 -14.54 -5.07
CA GLY A 45 -1.82 -15.25 -4.37
C GLY A 45 -3.02 -14.37 -4.02
N LEU A 46 -2.95 -13.05 -4.28
CA LEU A 46 -3.98 -12.11 -3.88
C LEU A 46 -5.02 -11.92 -4.99
N ARG A 47 -6.30 -11.91 -4.58
CA ARG A 47 -7.40 -11.40 -5.42
C ARG A 47 -7.63 -9.95 -5.03
N CYS A 48 -7.38 -9.03 -5.96
CA CYS A 48 -7.39 -7.60 -5.67
C CYS A 48 -8.33 -6.83 -6.61
N VAL A 49 -9.00 -5.82 -6.04
CA VAL A 49 -9.61 -4.73 -6.79
C VAL A 49 -8.64 -3.55 -6.73
N HIS A 50 -8.13 -3.10 -7.89
CA HIS A 50 -7.19 -1.99 -7.97
C HIS A 50 -7.93 -0.69 -8.29
N ILE A 51 -7.83 0.32 -7.41
CA ILE A 51 -8.59 1.57 -7.53
C ILE A 51 -7.63 2.75 -7.73
N ALA A 52 -7.69 3.38 -8.90
CA ALA A 52 -6.93 4.57 -9.26
C ALA A 52 -7.86 5.77 -9.54
N GLY A 53 -7.30 6.99 -9.59
CA GLY A 53 -8.05 8.22 -9.85
C GLY A 53 -7.57 9.41 -9.02
N THR A 54 -8.02 10.63 -9.34
CA THR A 54 -7.62 11.83 -8.58
C THR A 54 -8.38 11.91 -7.26
N ASN A 55 -9.70 11.74 -7.29
CA ASN A 55 -10.60 11.87 -6.15
C ASN A 55 -11.43 10.60 -5.94
N GLY A 56 -12.00 10.42 -4.74
CA GLY A 56 -12.98 9.36 -4.47
C GLY A 56 -12.40 7.96 -4.21
N LYS A 57 -11.13 7.69 -4.56
CA LYS A 57 -10.48 6.37 -4.38
C LYS A 57 -10.70 5.76 -2.99
N GLY A 58 -10.44 6.55 -1.93
CA GLY A 58 -10.59 6.09 -0.55
C GLY A 58 -12.05 5.74 -0.21
N SER A 59 -12.99 6.61 -0.59
CA SER A 59 -14.42 6.37 -0.38
C SER A 59 -14.90 5.15 -1.14
N THR A 60 -14.54 5.01 -2.42
CA THR A 60 -14.89 3.84 -3.24
C THR A 60 -14.27 2.55 -2.70
N ALA A 61 -13.01 2.59 -2.28
CA ALA A 61 -12.34 1.43 -1.67
C ALA A 61 -13.03 0.99 -0.38
N ASN A 62 -13.44 1.93 0.47
CA ASN A 62 -14.19 1.64 1.69
C ASN A 62 -15.58 1.05 1.40
N MET A 63 -16.32 1.62 0.44
CA MET A 63 -17.63 1.10 0.05
C MET A 63 -17.51 -0.34 -0.47
N ILE A 64 -16.55 -0.62 -1.35
CA ILE A 64 -16.31 -1.96 -1.87
C ILE A 64 -15.91 -2.92 -0.74
N ALA A 65 -14.98 -2.51 0.13
CA ALA A 65 -14.56 -3.34 1.25
C ALA A 65 -15.72 -3.68 2.19
N SER A 66 -16.58 -2.70 2.51
CA SER A 66 -17.77 -2.91 3.33
C SER A 66 -18.74 -3.91 2.71
N VAL A 67 -19.03 -3.80 1.41
CA VAL A 67 -19.89 -4.75 0.70
C VAL A 67 -19.29 -6.15 0.68
N MET A 68 -17.98 -6.28 0.44
CA MET A 68 -17.30 -7.59 0.43
C MET A 68 -17.26 -8.23 1.82
N GLN A 69 -17.07 -7.42 2.88
CA GLN A 69 -17.15 -7.88 4.27
C GLN A 69 -18.56 -8.35 4.61
N GLU A 70 -19.59 -7.59 4.26
CA GLU A 70 -21.00 -7.97 4.47
C GLU A 70 -21.36 -9.26 3.73
N ALA A 71 -20.78 -9.48 2.54
CA ALA A 71 -20.92 -10.72 1.78
C ALA A 71 -20.13 -11.91 2.38
N GLY A 72 -19.49 -11.76 3.54
CA GLY A 72 -18.76 -12.81 4.24
C GLY A 72 -17.36 -13.09 3.68
N LEU A 73 -16.80 -12.22 2.84
CA LEU A 73 -15.46 -12.39 2.29
C LEU A 73 -14.39 -11.87 3.26
N ARG A 74 -13.30 -12.64 3.44
CA ARG A 74 -12.09 -12.16 4.11
C ARG A 74 -11.47 -11.03 3.29
N THR A 75 -11.72 -9.80 3.73
CA THR A 75 -11.42 -8.59 2.95
C THR A 75 -10.37 -7.74 3.66
N GLY A 76 -9.28 -7.43 2.98
CA GLY A 76 -8.29 -6.43 3.40
C GLY A 76 -8.51 -5.11 2.66
N LEU A 77 -8.21 -3.99 3.31
CA LEU A 77 -8.28 -2.65 2.72
C LEU A 77 -6.91 -1.97 2.84
N HIS A 78 -6.37 -1.52 1.72
CA HIS A 78 -5.13 -0.74 1.67
C HIS A 78 -5.42 0.65 1.10
N THR A 79 -5.33 1.69 1.95
CA THR A 79 -5.60 3.08 1.60
C THR A 79 -4.50 4.00 2.10
N SER A 80 -4.30 5.12 1.41
CA SER A 80 -3.33 6.15 1.78
C SER A 80 -3.89 7.56 1.54
N PRO A 81 -3.48 8.58 2.33
CA PRO A 81 -2.68 8.47 3.55
C PRO A 81 -3.46 7.86 4.73
N HIS A 82 -2.77 7.57 5.84
CA HIS A 82 -3.43 7.29 7.12
C HIS A 82 -3.92 8.61 7.75
N LEU A 83 -4.99 8.56 8.53
CA LEU A 83 -5.51 9.67 9.34
C LEU A 83 -5.11 9.48 10.81
#